data_AF-B0DBP4-F1
#
_entry.id   AF-B0DBP4-F1
#
_cell.length_a   1.000
_cell.length_b   1.000
_cell.length_c   1.000
_cell.angle_alpha   90.00
_cell.angle_beta   90.00
_cell.angle_gamma   90.00
#
_symmetry.space_group_name_H-M   'P 1'
#
loop_
_entity.id
_entity.type
_entity.pdbx_description
1 polymer ?
#
loop_
_entity_poly.entity_id
_entity_poly.type
_entity_poly.pdbx_seq_one_letter_code
_entity_poly.pdbx_strand_id
1 'polypeptide(L)'
;MQSPGLETPFDQDISPAPDEPPSTHWDLHLSVTRTHGNRTLPTSSPQWKALRAEVLLRDDRTCSACGYVSPHPNGRSMVIDHADGDASNNDPTNLRIHCPPCEAVRHCGFAGMRGWLVVGESTMEQVDIVRKTRGMFESTGTVPHPKVVDPSAIPGDVDVLELANMMLETPWEDLPPERRRLRGFFTGHSSNLFQKTMLTGNQDTNDSGGDLGKAPVNESDRRAAEIVAVETSLPWIGFSKEFHKSSQKFLDSWPPSKTLNTKVAWICVDNDRAVKMEDEESLDRDGLSTAWDKICAEGPVTLSQIDKLAEEFNVLWGKWLVFVPTDRVDALWGRIVKATLAGTMGCSAKVSPCDEGNPRYRHVICVYNSDYRSKAEVDKLRDGLRRLGVKERIGYKPDIYTYCRIYMGNSWGIPPSRYHS
;
A
#
# COMPACT_ATOMS: atom_id res chain seq x y z
N MET A 1 52.84 34.82 -60.71
CA MET A 1 53.16 33.52 -60.07
C MET A 1 51.94 32.63 -60.21
N GLN A 2 52.14 31.52 -60.94
CA GLN A 2 51.45 30.21 -60.90
C GLN A 2 49.93 30.15 -60.72
N SER A 3 49.26 29.94 -61.86
CA SER A 3 48.51 28.75 -62.30
C SER A 3 47.37 28.11 -61.45
N PRO A 4 46.41 27.44 -62.13
CA PRO A 4 45.00 27.34 -61.74
C PRO A 4 44.54 25.91 -61.41
N GLY A 5 43.26 25.78 -60.98
CA GLY A 5 42.45 24.57 -61.14
C GLY A 5 42.18 23.78 -59.86
N LEU A 6 40.91 23.54 -59.55
CA LEU A 6 40.21 22.33 -59.99
C LEU A 6 38.71 22.48 -59.67
N GLU A 7 37.89 22.52 -60.71
CA GLU A 7 36.53 21.99 -60.63
C GLU A 7 36.65 20.46 -60.55
N THR A 8 35.95 19.84 -59.61
CA THR A 8 35.45 18.47 -59.80
C THR A 8 33.98 18.37 -59.38
N PRO A 9 33.22 17.49 -60.05
CA PRO A 9 31.80 17.71 -60.31
C PRO A 9 30.98 16.54 -59.76
N PHE A 10 30.22 16.73 -58.67
CA PHE A 10 29.16 15.80 -58.29
C PHE A 10 28.12 16.53 -57.41
N ASP A 11 27.45 17.51 -58.00
CA ASP A 11 26.06 17.79 -57.63
C ASP A 11 25.21 16.68 -58.26
N GLN A 12 24.98 15.62 -57.51
CA GLN A 12 23.76 14.84 -57.67
C GLN A 12 22.91 15.12 -56.44
N ASP A 13 21.78 15.78 -56.69
CA ASP A 13 20.60 15.83 -55.86
C ASP A 13 20.38 14.50 -55.13
N ILE A 14 20.84 14.43 -53.87
CA ILE A 14 20.20 13.57 -52.89
C ILE A 14 19.19 14.48 -52.22
N SER A 15 17.99 14.52 -52.80
CA SER A 15 16.81 14.96 -52.05
C SER A 15 16.87 14.26 -50.68
N PRO A 16 16.79 14.97 -49.55
CA PRO A 16 16.67 14.31 -48.27
C PRO A 16 15.46 13.38 -48.39
N ALA A 17 15.69 12.10 -48.08
CA ALA A 17 14.61 11.15 -47.92
C ALA A 17 13.53 11.82 -47.05
N PRO A 18 12.24 11.68 -47.38
CA PRO A 18 11.18 12.27 -46.57
C PRO A 18 11.45 11.85 -45.12
N ASP A 19 11.52 12.85 -44.23
CA ASP A 19 11.80 12.66 -42.81
C ASP A 19 11.16 11.35 -42.35
N GLU A 20 11.99 10.35 -42.02
CA GLU A 20 11.48 9.19 -41.32
C GLU A 20 10.70 9.74 -40.13
N PRO A 21 9.43 9.32 -39.94
CA PRO A 21 8.65 9.79 -38.81
C PRO A 21 9.50 9.57 -37.56
N PRO A 22 9.62 10.56 -36.66
CA PRO A 22 10.53 10.49 -35.51
C PRO A 22 10.33 9.14 -34.84
N SER A 23 11.42 8.37 -34.73
CA SER A 23 11.37 7.00 -34.25
C SER A 23 10.51 6.96 -32.99
N THR A 24 9.36 6.29 -33.05
CA THR A 24 8.41 6.23 -31.95
C THR A 24 8.96 5.44 -30.75
N HIS A 25 10.17 4.88 -30.89
CA HIS A 25 10.91 4.21 -29.84
C HIS A 25 11.86 5.19 -29.14
N TRP A 26 11.45 5.60 -27.94
CA TRP A 26 12.37 6.14 -26.95
C TRP A 26 13.47 5.09 -26.66
N ASP A 27 14.74 5.50 -26.65
CA ASP A 27 15.86 4.63 -26.32
C ASP A 27 15.78 4.24 -24.83
N LEU A 28 15.14 3.11 -24.53
CA LEU A 28 15.01 2.61 -23.18
C LEU A 28 16.38 2.11 -22.72
N HIS A 29 16.94 2.69 -21.67
CA HIS A 29 18.18 2.20 -21.05
C HIS A 29 18.09 2.29 -19.53
N LEU A 30 19.00 1.59 -18.85
CA LEU A 30 19.16 1.69 -17.40
C LEU A 30 19.38 3.16 -17.02
N SER A 31 18.58 3.68 -16.09
CA SER A 31 18.71 5.06 -15.65
C SER A 31 18.24 5.25 -14.21
N VAL A 32 18.58 6.42 -13.64
CA VAL A 32 18.13 6.89 -12.33
C VAL A 32 17.24 8.11 -12.52
N THR A 33 16.10 7.91 -13.20
CA THR A 33 15.19 8.99 -13.62
C THR A 33 15.05 10.07 -12.54
N ARG A 34 15.47 11.29 -12.89
CA ARG A 34 15.52 12.44 -11.99
C ARG A 34 14.23 13.22 -12.16
N THR A 35 13.29 13.04 -11.25
CA THR A 35 12.11 13.90 -11.18
C THR A 35 12.45 15.13 -10.35
N HIS A 36 12.19 16.32 -10.90
CA HIS A 36 12.35 17.59 -10.20
C HIS A 36 11.04 18.38 -10.25
N GLY A 37 10.99 19.52 -9.57
CA GLY A 37 9.75 20.28 -9.43
C GLY A 37 8.79 19.69 -8.39
N ASN A 38 7.93 20.53 -7.85
CA ASN A 38 6.94 20.10 -6.87
C ASN A 38 5.74 19.50 -7.58
N ARG A 39 5.29 18.31 -7.16
CA ARG A 39 4.02 17.75 -7.62
C ARG A 39 2.89 18.71 -7.25
N THR A 40 2.41 19.45 -8.24
CA THR A 40 1.30 20.41 -8.10
C THR A 40 -0.06 19.71 -8.00
N LEU A 41 -0.13 18.47 -8.50
CA LEU A 41 -1.29 17.59 -8.39
C LEU A 41 -0.93 16.32 -7.58
N PRO A 42 -1.47 16.13 -6.37
CA PRO A 42 -1.34 14.87 -5.65
C PRO A 42 -1.95 13.72 -6.46
N THR A 43 -1.32 12.54 -6.46
CA THR A 43 -1.82 11.40 -7.26
C THR A 43 -3.17 10.87 -6.80
N SER A 44 -3.58 11.19 -5.57
CA SER A 44 -4.89 10.89 -5.01
C SER A 44 -5.97 11.91 -5.39
N SER A 45 -5.59 13.07 -5.93
CA SER A 45 -6.51 14.17 -6.25
C SER A 45 -7.45 13.82 -7.41
N PRO A 46 -8.70 14.31 -7.39
CA PRO A 46 -9.62 14.15 -8.53
C PRO A 46 -9.05 14.67 -9.84
N GLN A 47 -8.32 15.79 -9.80
CA GLN A 47 -7.68 16.41 -10.97
C GLN A 47 -6.63 15.49 -11.60
N TRP A 48 -5.75 14.91 -10.78
CA TRP A 48 -4.78 13.94 -11.28
C TRP A 48 -5.45 12.67 -11.83
N LYS A 49 -6.50 12.18 -11.17
CA LYS A 49 -7.23 11.00 -11.65
C LYS A 49 -7.88 11.23 -13.01
N ALA A 50 -8.46 12.42 -13.23
CA ALA A 50 -9.02 12.82 -14.51
C ALA A 50 -7.93 12.94 -15.59
N LEU A 51 -6.84 13.65 -15.30
CA LEU A 51 -5.71 13.81 -16.22
C LEU A 51 -5.07 12.47 -16.58
N ARG A 52 -4.89 11.58 -15.60
CA ARG A 52 -4.41 10.22 -15.82
C ARG A 52 -5.35 9.45 -16.75
N ALA A 53 -6.66 9.51 -16.53
CA ALA A 53 -7.63 8.81 -17.36
C ALA A 53 -7.61 9.34 -18.81
N GLU A 54 -7.44 10.65 -18.99
CA GLU A 54 -7.28 11.30 -20.29
C GLU A 54 -6.04 10.78 -21.02
N VAL A 55 -4.86 10.78 -20.38
CA VAL A 55 -3.61 10.30 -20.99
C VAL A 55 -3.69 8.81 -21.33
N LEU A 56 -4.25 7.99 -20.43
CA LEU A 56 -4.47 6.56 -20.67
C LEU A 56 -5.38 6.31 -21.88
N LEU A 57 -6.42 7.11 -22.05
CA LEU A 57 -7.33 7.01 -23.19
C LEU A 57 -6.66 7.48 -24.48
N ARG A 58 -5.96 8.62 -24.44
CA ARG A 58 -5.28 9.23 -25.59
C ARG A 58 -4.26 8.28 -26.23
N ASP A 59 -3.43 7.64 -25.41
CA ASP A 59 -2.33 6.79 -25.89
C ASP A 59 -2.73 5.31 -25.99
N ASP A 60 -4.03 5.01 -25.95
CA ASP A 60 -4.59 3.65 -25.98
C ASP A 60 -3.93 2.70 -24.96
N ARG A 61 -3.55 3.25 -23.79
CA ARG A 61 -2.85 2.51 -22.71
C ARG A 61 -1.55 1.85 -23.18
N THR A 62 -0.88 2.43 -24.16
CA THR A 62 0.33 1.90 -24.78
C THR A 62 1.58 2.45 -24.11
N CYS A 63 2.47 1.57 -23.65
CA CYS A 63 3.78 1.95 -23.14
C CYS A 63 4.61 2.62 -24.26
N SER A 64 5.02 3.87 -24.03
CA SER A 64 5.83 4.66 -24.96
C SER A 64 7.23 4.09 -25.21
N ALA A 65 7.78 3.31 -24.27
CA ALA A 65 9.09 2.67 -24.45
C ALA A 65 9.01 1.36 -25.25
N CYS A 66 8.28 0.35 -24.74
CA CYS A 66 8.29 -0.99 -25.33
C CYS A 66 7.12 -1.29 -26.29
N GLY A 67 6.12 -0.42 -26.38
CA GLY A 67 4.92 -0.63 -27.19
C GLY A 67 3.89 -1.58 -26.57
N TYR A 68 4.07 -2.00 -25.31
CA TYR A 68 3.10 -2.85 -24.63
C TYR A 68 1.76 -2.13 -24.44
N VAL A 69 0.70 -2.67 -25.03
CA VAL A 69 -0.68 -2.21 -24.84
C VAL A 69 -1.28 -2.92 -23.64
N SER A 70 -1.69 -2.17 -22.61
CA SER A 70 -2.37 -2.79 -21.47
C SER A 70 -3.73 -3.33 -21.89
N PRO A 71 -4.02 -4.63 -21.69
CA PRO A 71 -5.31 -5.20 -21.99
C PRO A 71 -6.39 -4.76 -20.98
N HIS A 72 -6.01 -4.20 -19.83
CA HIS A 72 -6.96 -3.72 -18.83
C HIS A 72 -7.65 -2.42 -19.28
N PRO A 73 -8.99 -2.31 -19.22
CA PRO A 73 -9.72 -1.16 -19.78
C PRO A 73 -9.31 0.19 -19.18
N ASN A 74 -8.95 0.22 -17.89
CA ASN A 74 -8.48 1.42 -17.19
C ASN A 74 -6.94 1.58 -17.15
N GLY A 75 -6.17 0.82 -17.95
CA GLY A 75 -4.70 0.89 -17.95
C GLY A 75 -4.08 0.62 -16.57
N ARG A 76 -4.56 -0.44 -15.89
CA ARG A 76 -4.15 -0.81 -14.53
C ARG A 76 -2.63 -0.87 -14.43
N SER A 77 -2.11 -0.23 -13.40
CA SER A 77 -0.68 -0.21 -13.06
C SER A 77 0.26 0.39 -14.11
N MET A 78 -0.25 0.91 -15.24
CA MET A 78 0.53 1.73 -16.16
C MET A 78 0.92 3.04 -15.47
N VAL A 79 2.14 3.53 -15.67
CA VAL A 79 2.68 4.71 -14.99
C VAL A 79 2.59 5.91 -15.93
N ILE A 80 2.20 7.08 -15.41
CA ILE A 80 2.26 8.34 -16.14
C ILE A 80 3.59 9.01 -15.78
N ASP A 81 4.42 9.25 -16.78
CA ASP A 81 5.74 9.87 -16.70
C ASP A 81 5.72 11.25 -17.36
N HIS A 82 6.45 12.18 -16.77
CA HIS A 82 6.70 13.52 -17.30
C HIS A 82 7.90 13.45 -18.22
N ALA A 83 7.72 13.70 -19.52
CA ALA A 83 8.76 13.52 -20.53
C ALA A 83 9.97 14.43 -20.31
N ASP A 84 9.75 15.61 -19.76
CA ASP A 84 10.78 16.58 -19.36
C ASP A 84 11.39 16.34 -17.98
N GLY A 85 10.84 15.41 -17.18
CA GLY A 85 11.26 15.16 -15.79
C GLY A 85 10.75 16.18 -14.76
N ASP A 86 9.97 17.20 -15.16
CA ASP A 86 9.37 18.19 -14.26
C ASP A 86 8.00 17.72 -13.77
N ALA A 87 7.93 17.27 -12.52
CA ALA A 87 6.71 16.80 -11.87
C ALA A 87 5.63 17.88 -11.66
N SER A 88 5.94 19.15 -11.94
CA SER A 88 4.97 20.24 -11.93
C SER A 88 4.31 20.48 -13.30
N ASN A 89 4.94 20.02 -14.39
CA ASN A 89 4.47 20.23 -15.76
C ASN A 89 3.42 19.19 -16.18
N ASN A 90 2.18 19.43 -15.76
CA ASN A 90 1.05 18.53 -16.04
C ASN A 90 0.35 18.80 -17.38
N ASP A 91 1.01 19.47 -18.34
CA ASP A 91 0.49 19.57 -19.70
C ASP A 91 0.33 18.14 -20.27
N PRO A 92 -0.86 17.73 -20.74
CA PRO A 92 -1.04 16.40 -21.31
C PRO A 92 0.02 16.05 -22.35
N THR A 93 0.48 16.97 -23.20
CA THR A 93 1.50 16.66 -24.23
C THR A 93 2.87 16.34 -23.65
N ASN A 94 3.15 16.77 -22.41
CA ASN A 94 4.36 16.40 -21.67
C ASN A 94 4.22 15.04 -20.97
N LEU A 95 3.01 14.50 -20.86
CA LEU A 95 2.75 13.24 -20.18
C LEU A 95 2.78 12.07 -21.16
N ARG A 96 3.36 10.95 -20.73
CA ARG A 96 3.39 9.69 -21.48
C ARG A 96 3.19 8.50 -20.56
N ILE A 97 2.93 7.34 -21.16
CA ILE A 97 2.71 6.10 -20.43
C ILE A 97 3.96 5.21 -20.46
N HIS A 98 4.32 4.63 -19.32
CA HIS A 98 5.25 3.49 -19.23
C HIS A 98 4.61 2.29 -18.55
N CYS A 99 4.95 1.09 -19.03
CA CYS A 99 4.60 -0.14 -18.30
C CYS A 99 5.57 -0.35 -17.11
N PRO A 100 5.16 -1.07 -16.06
CA PRO A 100 5.98 -1.27 -14.87
C PRO A 100 7.37 -1.88 -15.11
N PRO A 101 7.57 -2.83 -16.04
CA PRO A 101 8.92 -3.28 -16.38
C PRO A 101 9.81 -2.18 -16.98
N CYS A 102 9.28 -1.33 -17.87
CA CYS A 102 10.05 -0.20 -18.42
C CYS A 102 10.38 0.84 -17.34
N GLU A 103 9.42 1.08 -16.44
CA GLU A 103 9.64 1.96 -15.29
C GLU A 103 10.75 1.43 -14.35
N ALA A 104 10.80 0.12 -14.10
CA ALA A 104 11.86 -0.48 -13.30
C ALA A 104 13.25 -0.31 -13.93
N VAL A 105 13.35 -0.36 -15.27
CA VAL A 105 14.59 -0.07 -15.99
C VAL A 105 14.97 1.41 -15.85
N ARG A 106 13.99 2.32 -15.93
CA ARG A 106 14.17 3.77 -15.76
C ARG A 106 14.49 4.21 -14.33
N HIS A 107 14.16 3.38 -13.35
CA HIS A 107 14.46 3.54 -11.94
C HIS A 107 15.34 2.39 -11.45
N CYS A 108 16.43 2.11 -12.17
CA CYS A 108 17.19 0.87 -11.98
C CYS A 108 17.80 0.77 -10.57
N GLY A 109 18.18 1.88 -9.94
CA GLY A 109 18.67 1.86 -8.56
C GLY A 109 17.62 1.33 -7.56
N PHE A 110 16.36 1.76 -7.70
CA PHE A 110 15.25 1.24 -6.90
C PHE A 110 14.95 -0.22 -7.24
N ALA A 111 14.94 -0.57 -8.53
CA ALA A 111 14.73 -1.94 -8.98
C ALA A 111 15.83 -2.89 -8.49
N GLY A 112 17.08 -2.43 -8.43
CA GLY A 112 18.22 -3.15 -7.87
C GLY A 112 18.05 -3.41 -6.37
N MET A 113 17.67 -2.39 -5.58
CA MET A 113 17.37 -2.56 -4.15
C MET A 113 16.24 -3.56 -3.88
N ARG A 114 15.26 -3.66 -4.79
CA ARG A 114 14.16 -4.62 -4.73
C ARG A 114 14.53 -6.01 -5.28
N GLY A 115 15.74 -6.17 -5.81
CA GLY A 115 16.22 -7.39 -6.45
C GLY A 115 15.46 -7.72 -7.74
N TRP A 116 14.79 -6.76 -8.38
CA TRP A 116 14.00 -6.95 -9.60
C TRP A 116 14.86 -7.04 -10.86
N LEU A 117 16.01 -6.39 -10.86
CA LEU A 117 16.96 -6.39 -11.96
C LEU A 117 18.31 -6.95 -11.51
N VAL A 118 19.01 -7.55 -12.46
CA VAL A 118 20.46 -7.78 -12.45
C VAL A 118 21.03 -7.18 -13.74
N VAL A 119 22.31 -6.77 -13.73
CA VAL A 119 22.97 -6.26 -14.93
C VAL A 119 23.82 -7.32 -15.61
N GLY A 120 23.89 -7.26 -16.93
CA GLY A 120 24.79 -8.06 -17.74
C GLY A 120 25.13 -7.39 -19.07
N GLU A 121 26.27 -7.75 -19.64
CA GLU A 121 26.61 -7.39 -21.01
C GLU A 121 25.73 -8.18 -21.99
N SER A 122 25.19 -7.51 -22.99
CA SER A 122 24.35 -8.12 -24.01
C SER A 122 24.33 -7.25 -25.27
N THR A 123 24.25 -7.89 -26.43
CA THR A 123 24.02 -7.20 -27.71
C THR A 123 22.53 -6.98 -28.00
N MET A 124 21.65 -7.49 -27.13
CA MET A 124 20.21 -7.27 -27.23
C MET A 124 19.88 -5.88 -26.69
N GLU A 125 19.04 -5.15 -27.42
CA GLU A 125 18.57 -3.87 -26.91
C GLU A 125 17.70 -4.05 -25.67
N GLN A 126 17.77 -3.09 -24.76
CA GLN A 126 17.07 -3.18 -23.48
C GLN A 126 15.55 -3.31 -23.66
N VAL A 127 14.99 -2.67 -24.68
CA VAL A 127 13.57 -2.77 -25.03
C VAL A 127 13.19 -4.18 -25.47
N ASP A 128 14.08 -4.87 -26.18
CA ASP A 128 13.84 -6.24 -26.65
C ASP A 128 13.99 -7.26 -25.52
N ILE A 129 14.87 -7.01 -24.55
CA ILE A 129 14.91 -7.76 -23.30
C ILE A 129 13.55 -7.66 -22.59
N VAL A 130 13.00 -6.45 -22.43
CA VAL A 130 11.67 -6.27 -21.81
C VAL A 130 10.58 -7.02 -22.57
N ARG A 131 10.54 -6.90 -23.91
CA ARG A 131 9.54 -7.57 -24.75
C ARG A 131 9.65 -9.09 -24.67
N LYS A 132 10.87 -9.63 -24.78
CA LYS A 132 11.11 -11.08 -24.75
C LYS A 132 10.82 -11.68 -23.39
N THR A 133 11.25 -11.02 -22.31
CA THR A 133 10.88 -11.42 -20.94
C THR A 133 9.37 -11.42 -20.76
N ARG A 134 8.66 -10.39 -21.24
CA ARG A 134 7.20 -10.34 -21.18
C ARG A 134 6.55 -11.49 -21.93
N GLY A 135 6.89 -11.74 -23.19
CA GLY A 135 6.28 -12.85 -23.95
C GLY A 135 6.51 -14.22 -23.31
N MET A 136 7.69 -14.44 -22.71
CA MET A 136 7.98 -15.65 -21.93
C MET A 136 7.18 -15.70 -20.61
N PHE A 137 7.01 -14.57 -19.93
CA PHE A 137 6.21 -14.49 -18.71
C PHE A 137 4.73 -14.75 -19.01
N GLU A 138 4.19 -14.16 -20.07
CA GLU A 138 2.77 -14.31 -20.44
C GLU A 138 2.44 -15.76 -20.85
N SER A 139 3.40 -16.50 -21.39
CA SER A 139 3.24 -17.91 -21.74
C SER A 139 3.48 -18.89 -20.59
N THR A 140 4.35 -18.56 -19.64
CA THR A 140 4.77 -19.51 -18.58
C THR A 140 4.31 -19.13 -17.17
N GLY A 141 3.87 -17.89 -16.95
CA GLY A 141 3.59 -17.31 -15.64
C GLY A 141 4.82 -17.05 -14.77
N THR A 142 6.03 -17.21 -15.32
CA THR A 142 7.30 -17.07 -14.59
C THR A 142 8.28 -16.18 -15.32
N VAL A 143 9.05 -15.38 -14.57
CA VAL A 143 10.11 -14.56 -15.17
C VAL A 143 11.28 -15.46 -15.56
N PRO A 144 11.67 -15.52 -16.86
CA PRO A 144 12.76 -16.36 -17.32
C PRO A 144 14.11 -15.93 -16.74
N HIS A 145 15.00 -16.90 -16.54
CA HIS A 145 16.40 -16.62 -16.21
C HIS A 145 17.07 -15.78 -17.32
N PRO A 146 18.00 -14.84 -17.02
CA PRO A 146 18.64 -13.98 -18.03
C PRO A 146 19.19 -14.74 -19.25
N LYS A 147 19.87 -15.87 -19.03
CA LYS A 147 20.39 -16.74 -20.10
C LYS A 147 19.33 -17.36 -21.03
N VAL A 148 18.07 -17.43 -20.61
CA VAL A 148 16.96 -17.87 -21.46
C VAL A 148 16.48 -16.70 -22.32
N VAL A 149 16.47 -15.49 -21.77
CA VAL A 149 16.14 -14.27 -22.52
C VAL A 149 17.21 -13.98 -23.56
N ASP A 150 18.47 -14.00 -23.17
CA ASP A 150 19.61 -13.86 -24.06
C ASP A 150 20.72 -14.86 -23.69
N PRO A 151 20.92 -15.92 -24.50
CA PRO A 151 21.98 -16.90 -24.27
C PRO A 151 23.39 -16.29 -24.26
N SER A 152 23.59 -15.18 -24.98
CA SER A 152 24.87 -14.48 -25.06
C SER A 152 25.15 -13.60 -23.83
N ALA A 153 24.14 -13.32 -22.99
CA ALA A 153 24.28 -12.40 -21.88
C ALA A 153 25.37 -12.84 -20.88
N ILE A 154 26.30 -11.96 -20.56
CA ILE A 154 27.39 -12.22 -19.60
C ILE A 154 27.09 -11.43 -18.32
N PRO A 155 27.19 -12.02 -17.12
CA PRO A 155 27.04 -11.27 -15.87
C PRO A 155 27.97 -10.04 -15.85
N GLY A 156 27.43 -8.89 -15.45
CA GLY A 156 28.23 -7.68 -15.33
C GLY A 156 29.29 -7.80 -14.23
N ASP A 157 30.35 -7.00 -14.36
CA ASP A 157 31.41 -6.84 -13.35
C ASP A 157 30.99 -5.95 -12.16
N VAL A 158 29.86 -5.25 -12.30
CA VAL A 158 29.23 -4.40 -11.29
C VAL A 158 27.80 -4.86 -11.02
N ASP A 159 27.23 -4.52 -9.87
CA ASP A 159 25.80 -4.71 -9.61
C ASP A 159 24.96 -3.49 -10.07
N VAL A 160 23.64 -3.65 -10.06
CA VAL A 160 22.69 -2.60 -10.52
C VAL A 160 22.79 -1.34 -9.66
N LEU A 161 23.05 -1.47 -8.36
CA LEU A 161 23.09 -0.35 -7.43
C LEU A 161 24.38 0.46 -7.62
N GLU A 162 25.50 -0.22 -7.84
CA GLU A 162 26.77 0.41 -8.18
C GLU A 162 26.66 1.21 -9.48
N LEU A 163 26.09 0.61 -10.53
CA LEU A 163 25.85 1.31 -11.81
C LEU A 163 24.90 2.50 -11.62
N ALA A 164 23.85 2.36 -10.80
CA ALA A 164 22.93 3.45 -10.49
C ALA A 164 23.63 4.62 -9.77
N ASN A 165 24.52 4.33 -8.83
CA ASN A 165 25.31 5.37 -8.15
C ASN A 165 26.22 6.11 -9.13
N MET A 166 26.85 5.41 -10.08
CA MET A 166 27.62 6.07 -11.15
C MET A 166 26.75 7.04 -11.97
N MET A 167 25.51 6.65 -12.29
CA MET A 167 24.55 7.51 -13.02
C MET A 167 23.99 8.69 -12.21
N LEU A 168 24.09 8.65 -10.87
CA LEU A 168 23.76 9.81 -10.03
C LEU A 168 24.83 10.89 -10.11
N GLU A 169 26.09 10.49 -10.29
CA GLU A 169 27.25 11.39 -10.35
C GLU A 169 27.58 11.83 -11.78
N THR A 170 27.36 10.96 -12.77
CA THR A 170 27.75 11.17 -14.17
C THR A 170 26.55 10.97 -15.10
N PRO A 171 26.28 11.91 -16.04
CA PRO A 171 25.26 11.71 -17.08
C PRO A 171 25.49 10.42 -17.88
N TRP A 172 24.44 9.80 -18.39
CA TRP A 172 24.51 8.50 -19.05
C TRP A 172 25.48 8.50 -20.23
N GLU A 173 25.44 9.55 -21.04
CA GLU A 173 26.19 9.78 -22.28
C GLU A 173 27.69 9.90 -22.02
N ASP A 174 28.05 10.38 -20.83
CA ASP A 174 29.43 10.55 -20.37
C ASP A 174 29.97 9.29 -19.68
N LEU A 175 29.12 8.28 -19.43
CA LEU A 175 29.60 7.02 -18.86
C LEU A 175 30.50 6.26 -19.85
N PRO A 176 31.50 5.53 -19.32
CA PRO A 176 32.35 4.69 -20.14
C PRO A 176 31.54 3.72 -21.03
N PRO A 177 31.94 3.47 -22.28
CA PRO A 177 31.20 2.63 -23.21
C PRO A 177 30.86 1.22 -22.66
N GLU A 178 31.73 0.64 -21.85
CA GLU A 178 31.51 -0.63 -21.15
C GLU A 178 30.34 -0.57 -20.16
N ARG A 179 30.12 0.56 -19.49
CA ARG A 179 28.98 0.76 -18.58
C ARG A 179 27.69 0.98 -19.37
N ARG A 180 27.75 1.73 -20.49
CA ARG A 180 26.61 1.93 -21.39
C ARG A 180 26.17 0.67 -22.15
N ARG A 181 27.04 -0.33 -22.25
CA ARG A 181 26.74 -1.65 -22.82
C ARG A 181 26.00 -2.59 -21.87
N LEU A 182 25.95 -2.27 -20.58
CA LEU A 182 25.20 -3.08 -19.64
C LEU A 182 23.69 -2.96 -19.91
N ARG A 183 23.01 -4.08 -19.70
CA ARG A 183 21.56 -4.23 -19.84
C ARG A 183 20.99 -4.81 -18.56
N GLY A 184 19.80 -4.37 -18.18
CA GLY A 184 19.03 -4.90 -17.07
C GLY A 184 18.23 -6.12 -17.48
N PHE A 185 18.46 -7.23 -16.80
CA PHE A 185 17.67 -8.45 -16.92
C PHE A 185 16.79 -8.64 -15.68
N PHE A 186 15.56 -9.05 -15.91
CA PHE A 186 14.58 -9.27 -14.85
C PHE A 186 14.83 -10.57 -14.09
N THR A 187 14.58 -10.54 -12.78
CA THR A 187 14.68 -11.72 -11.90
C THR A 187 13.30 -12.28 -11.55
N GLY A 188 13.25 -13.47 -10.93
CA GLY A 188 12.01 -14.02 -10.39
C GLY A 188 11.25 -13.08 -9.43
N HIS A 189 11.97 -12.23 -8.70
CA HIS A 189 11.37 -11.22 -7.82
C HIS A 189 10.61 -10.13 -8.57
N SER A 190 10.77 -10.00 -9.88
CA SER A 190 10.07 -8.98 -10.67
C SER A 190 8.72 -9.45 -11.24
N SER A 191 8.26 -10.66 -10.91
CA SER A 191 7.04 -11.27 -11.48
C SER A 191 5.80 -10.37 -11.41
N ASN A 192 5.63 -9.63 -10.31
CA ASN A 192 4.50 -8.71 -10.14
C ASN A 192 4.52 -7.55 -11.16
N LEU A 193 5.69 -7.10 -11.65
CA LEU A 193 5.78 -6.04 -12.65
C LEU A 193 5.05 -6.42 -13.96
N PHE A 194 5.15 -7.69 -14.34
CA PHE A 194 4.51 -8.24 -15.53
C PHE A 194 3.05 -8.60 -15.23
N GLN A 195 2.82 -9.35 -14.14
CA GLN A 195 1.51 -9.87 -13.77
C GLN A 195 0.45 -8.76 -13.63
N LYS A 196 0.77 -7.66 -12.95
CA LYS A 196 -0.22 -6.59 -12.66
C LYS A 196 -0.74 -5.84 -13.89
N THR A 197 -0.11 -6.06 -15.04
CA THR A 197 -0.55 -5.50 -16.32
C THR A 197 -1.42 -6.46 -17.16
N MET A 198 -1.45 -7.75 -16.84
CA MET A 198 -2.23 -8.75 -17.59
C MET A 198 -3.71 -8.75 -17.19
N LEU A 199 -4.61 -9.09 -18.13
CA LEU A 199 -6.00 -9.41 -17.84
C LEU A 199 -6.08 -10.86 -17.34
N THR A 200 -6.30 -11.05 -16.04
CA THR A 200 -6.62 -12.36 -15.45
C THR A 200 -8.08 -12.34 -15.02
N GLY A 201 -8.93 -13.16 -15.66
CA GLY A 201 -10.37 -13.19 -15.39
C GLY A 201 -10.72 -13.31 -13.89
N ASN A 202 -11.78 -12.61 -13.48
CA ASN A 202 -12.30 -12.47 -12.11
C ASN A 202 -11.37 -11.81 -11.07
N GLN A 203 -10.33 -11.09 -11.48
CA GLN A 203 -9.44 -10.30 -10.59
C GLN A 203 -9.62 -8.79 -10.73
N ASP A 204 -10.86 -8.37 -10.95
CA ASP A 204 -11.24 -6.99 -11.20
C ASP A 204 -11.73 -6.32 -9.91
N THR A 205 -10.82 -5.93 -9.04
CA THR A 205 -10.87 -4.68 -8.27
C THR A 205 -9.57 -4.54 -7.48
N ASN A 206 -8.94 -3.36 -7.58
CA ASN A 206 -7.77 -2.91 -6.81
C ASN A 206 -6.39 -3.30 -7.38
N ASP A 207 -5.77 -2.36 -8.10
CA ASP A 207 -4.33 -2.13 -7.94
C ASP A 207 -4.01 -0.65 -8.15
N SER A 208 -3.70 0.00 -7.04
CA SER A 208 -2.80 1.15 -7.00
C SER A 208 -1.49 0.68 -6.36
N GLY A 209 -0.64 0.07 -7.19
CA GLY A 209 0.81 -0.03 -7.13
C GLY A 209 1.48 -0.43 -5.81
N GLY A 210 2.00 -1.67 -5.76
CA GLY A 210 3.28 -1.99 -5.11
C GLY A 210 3.32 -3.23 -4.21
N ASP A 211 4.12 -4.22 -4.66
CA ASP A 211 4.84 -5.27 -3.89
C ASP A 211 4.17 -6.65 -3.62
N LEU A 212 4.48 -7.58 -4.54
CA LEU A 212 4.74 -9.03 -4.48
C LEU A 212 4.39 -9.88 -3.24
N GLY A 213 3.57 -10.92 -3.46
CA GLY A 213 3.66 -12.18 -2.70
C GLY A 213 2.31 -12.87 -2.47
N LYS A 214 2.06 -13.99 -3.17
CA LYS A 214 0.75 -14.71 -3.21
C LYS A 214 -0.38 -13.77 -3.69
N ALA A 215 -1.56 -14.28 -4.03
CA ALA A 215 -2.71 -13.36 -4.14
C ALA A 215 -2.74 -12.56 -2.83
N PRO A 216 -2.67 -11.22 -2.84
CA PRO A 216 -2.62 -10.49 -1.59
C PRO A 216 -3.93 -10.82 -0.90
N VAL A 217 -3.84 -11.63 0.15
CA VAL A 217 -4.89 -11.63 1.16
C VAL A 217 -4.99 -10.15 1.50
N ASN A 218 -6.16 -9.55 1.27
CA ASN A 218 -6.39 -8.19 1.74
C ASN A 218 -5.89 -8.18 3.18
N GLU A 219 -4.80 -7.48 3.46
CA GLU A 219 -4.09 -7.58 4.74
C GLU A 219 -5.05 -7.25 5.89
N SER A 220 -6.03 -6.41 5.57
CA SER A 220 -7.17 -6.09 6.41
C SER A 220 -8.11 -7.28 6.66
N ASP A 221 -8.44 -8.07 5.63
CA ASP A 221 -9.25 -9.28 5.76
C ASP A 221 -8.47 -10.42 6.44
N ARG A 222 -7.18 -10.58 6.15
CA ARG A 222 -6.29 -11.53 6.85
C ARG A 222 -6.31 -11.23 8.34
N ARG A 223 -6.05 -9.97 8.68
CA ARG A 223 -6.01 -9.50 10.06
C ARG A 223 -7.38 -9.59 10.73
N ALA A 224 -8.46 -9.31 10.00
CA ALA A 224 -9.81 -9.51 10.50
C ALA A 224 -10.06 -10.99 10.85
N ALA A 225 -9.70 -11.91 9.95
CA ALA A 225 -9.84 -13.35 10.17
C ALA A 225 -9.00 -13.85 11.36
N GLU A 226 -7.77 -13.34 11.52
CA GLU A 226 -6.91 -13.66 12.67
C GLU A 226 -7.51 -13.18 13.99
N ILE A 227 -8.05 -11.96 14.02
CA ILE A 227 -8.72 -11.41 15.21
C ILE A 227 -9.94 -12.25 15.55
N VAL A 228 -10.79 -12.56 14.57
CA VAL A 228 -11.97 -13.41 14.78
C VAL A 228 -11.55 -14.80 15.29
N ALA A 229 -10.55 -15.43 14.69
CA ALA A 229 -10.05 -16.73 15.12
C ALA A 229 -9.60 -16.72 16.59
N VAL A 230 -8.87 -15.68 17.01
CA VAL A 230 -8.45 -15.52 18.42
C VAL A 230 -9.65 -15.27 19.34
N GLU A 231 -10.53 -14.33 18.99
CA GLU A 231 -11.68 -13.95 19.82
C GLU A 231 -12.71 -15.08 19.96
N THR A 232 -12.81 -16.00 18.99
CA THR A 232 -13.67 -17.18 19.05
C THR A 232 -13.01 -18.38 19.74
N SER A 233 -11.68 -18.53 19.66
CA SER A 233 -10.98 -19.72 20.20
C SER A 233 -10.55 -19.59 21.65
N LEU A 234 -10.42 -18.36 22.17
CA LEU A 234 -9.92 -18.11 23.53
C LEU A 234 -10.95 -17.37 24.40
N PRO A 235 -10.95 -17.63 25.71
CA PRO A 235 -11.90 -17.00 26.63
C PRO A 235 -11.66 -15.50 26.78
N TRP A 236 -12.75 -14.78 27.00
CA TRP A 236 -12.74 -13.39 27.44
C TRP A 236 -12.89 -13.34 28.96
N ILE A 237 -12.03 -12.60 29.63
CA ILE A 237 -12.01 -12.48 31.08
C ILE A 237 -12.70 -11.16 31.48
N GLY A 238 -13.97 -11.25 31.86
CA GLY A 238 -14.75 -10.11 32.35
C GLY A 238 -14.66 -9.94 33.86
N PHE A 239 -14.62 -8.69 34.33
CA PHE A 239 -14.83 -8.40 35.74
C PHE A 239 -16.23 -8.81 36.19
N SER A 240 -16.33 -9.46 37.35
CA SER A 240 -17.58 -9.78 38.02
C SER A 240 -17.45 -9.53 39.51
N LYS A 241 -18.40 -8.77 40.08
CA LYS A 241 -18.46 -8.49 41.52
C LYS A 241 -18.64 -9.77 42.34
N GLU A 242 -19.38 -10.74 41.83
CA GLU A 242 -19.64 -12.01 42.49
C GLU A 242 -18.38 -12.87 42.58
N PHE A 243 -17.72 -13.11 41.44
CA PHE A 243 -16.55 -13.98 41.37
C PHE A 243 -15.29 -13.32 41.95
N HIS A 244 -15.05 -12.04 41.61
CA HIS A 244 -13.80 -11.38 41.95
C HIS A 244 -13.86 -10.64 43.29
N LYS A 245 -15.06 -10.32 43.80
CA LYS A 245 -15.32 -9.58 45.06
C LYS A 245 -14.87 -8.12 45.07
N SER A 246 -13.77 -7.77 44.41
CA SER A 246 -13.30 -6.39 44.24
C SER A 246 -12.51 -6.22 42.94
N SER A 247 -12.46 -4.97 42.43
CA SER A 247 -11.68 -4.64 41.24
C SER A 247 -10.18 -4.86 41.44
N GLN A 248 -9.68 -4.73 42.67
CA GLN A 248 -8.27 -4.99 42.97
C GLN A 248 -7.94 -6.48 42.84
N LYS A 249 -8.77 -7.37 43.39
CA LYS A 249 -8.60 -8.82 43.24
C LYS A 249 -8.64 -9.26 41.78
N PHE A 250 -9.50 -8.64 40.98
CA PHE A 250 -9.53 -8.87 39.53
C PHE A 250 -8.22 -8.47 38.86
N LEU A 251 -7.72 -7.25 39.13
CA LEU A 251 -6.44 -6.78 38.59
C LEU A 251 -5.25 -7.63 39.04
N ASP A 252 -5.26 -8.12 40.28
CA ASP A 252 -4.20 -8.98 40.81
C ASP A 252 -4.24 -10.39 40.18
N SER A 253 -5.44 -10.89 39.85
CA SER A 253 -5.63 -12.21 39.22
C SER A 253 -5.33 -12.20 37.72
N TRP A 254 -5.62 -11.07 37.06
CA TRP A 254 -5.50 -10.92 35.61
C TRP A 254 -4.73 -9.65 35.22
N PRO A 255 -3.46 -9.50 35.64
CA PRO A 255 -2.62 -8.41 35.18
C PRO A 255 -2.34 -8.59 33.68
N PRO A 256 -2.63 -7.59 32.82
CA PRO A 256 -2.40 -7.71 31.38
C PRO A 256 -0.96 -8.05 31.04
N SER A 257 0.02 -7.52 31.78
CA SER A 257 1.44 -7.77 31.55
C SER A 257 1.87 -9.24 31.70
N LYS A 258 1.10 -10.07 32.43
CA LYS A 258 1.41 -11.49 32.69
C LYS A 258 0.36 -12.47 32.19
N THR A 259 -0.78 -11.98 31.71
CA THR A 259 -1.82 -12.83 31.14
C THR A 259 -1.45 -13.13 29.69
N LEU A 260 -1.31 -14.40 29.31
CA LEU A 260 -0.78 -14.78 27.99
C LEU A 260 -1.84 -14.74 26.89
N ASN A 261 -1.46 -14.22 25.71
CA ASN A 261 -2.29 -14.18 24.50
C ASN A 261 -2.62 -15.55 23.89
N THR A 262 -1.96 -16.62 24.36
CA THR A 262 -2.26 -18.01 23.99
C THR A 262 -3.36 -18.62 24.85
N LYS A 263 -3.79 -17.95 25.92
CA LYS A 263 -4.76 -18.48 26.90
C LYS A 263 -6.02 -17.63 27.06
N VAL A 264 -5.94 -16.35 26.72
CA VAL A 264 -7.00 -15.37 26.90
C VAL A 264 -7.07 -14.52 25.64
N ALA A 265 -8.27 -14.19 25.16
CA ALA A 265 -8.45 -13.26 24.05
C ALA A 265 -8.37 -11.80 24.54
N TRP A 266 -9.14 -11.49 25.59
CA TRP A 266 -9.26 -10.14 26.15
C TRP A 266 -9.55 -10.14 27.64
N ILE A 267 -9.10 -9.08 28.33
CA ILE A 267 -9.47 -8.79 29.72
C ILE A 267 -10.37 -7.54 29.69
N CYS A 268 -11.58 -7.63 30.25
CA CYS A 268 -12.65 -6.67 30.01
C CYS A 268 -13.35 -6.21 31.30
N VAL A 269 -13.96 -5.03 31.23
CA VAL A 269 -14.76 -4.42 32.27
C VAL A 269 -15.87 -3.59 31.64
N ASP A 270 -17.08 -3.75 32.17
CA ASP A 270 -18.24 -2.98 31.74
C ASP A 270 -18.65 -1.95 32.80
N ASN A 271 -19.23 -0.85 32.32
CA ASN A 271 -19.84 0.15 33.15
C ASN A 271 -21.33 -0.19 33.31
N ASP A 272 -21.70 -0.80 34.44
CA ASP A 272 -23.09 -1.15 34.79
C ASP A 272 -24.08 0.03 34.72
N ARG A 273 -23.59 1.29 34.75
CA ARG A 273 -24.41 2.51 34.69
C ARG A 273 -24.58 3.07 33.29
N ALA A 274 -23.83 2.58 32.31
CA ALA A 274 -24.01 2.98 30.92
C ALA A 274 -25.29 2.36 30.36
N VAL A 275 -25.87 3.01 29.34
CA VAL A 275 -26.89 2.35 28.51
C VAL A 275 -26.25 1.10 27.95
N LYS A 276 -26.83 -0.07 28.23
CA LYS A 276 -26.34 -1.32 27.67
C LYS A 276 -26.38 -1.21 26.16
N MET A 277 -25.27 -1.58 25.52
CA MET A 277 -25.30 -1.81 24.08
C MET A 277 -26.37 -2.87 23.80
N GLU A 278 -27.06 -2.77 22.67
CA GLU A 278 -27.85 -3.91 22.19
C GLU A 278 -26.94 -5.13 22.13
N ASP A 279 -27.49 -6.28 22.48
CA ASP A 279 -26.69 -7.47 22.72
C ASP A 279 -25.89 -7.81 21.46
N GLU A 280 -24.57 -7.93 21.57
CA GLU A 280 -23.70 -8.20 20.43
C GLU A 280 -24.05 -9.55 19.76
N GLU A 281 -24.76 -10.42 20.48
CA GLU A 281 -25.34 -11.69 20.02
C GLU A 281 -26.59 -11.51 19.15
N SER A 282 -27.30 -10.39 19.29
CA SER A 282 -28.50 -10.07 18.49
C SER A 282 -28.17 -9.39 17.15
N LEU A 283 -26.90 -9.05 16.94
CA LEU A 283 -26.44 -8.34 15.76
C LEU A 283 -26.39 -9.26 14.54
N ASP A 284 -27.07 -8.86 13.47
CA ASP A 284 -27.05 -9.57 12.18
C ASP A 284 -25.70 -9.41 11.46
N ARG A 285 -24.69 -10.16 11.92
CA ARG A 285 -23.31 -10.10 11.40
C ARG A 285 -23.23 -10.56 9.95
N ASP A 286 -24.02 -11.56 9.58
CA ASP A 286 -24.04 -12.10 8.23
C ASP A 286 -24.70 -11.11 7.25
N GLY A 287 -25.81 -10.48 7.66
CA GLY A 287 -26.46 -9.41 6.91
C GLY A 287 -25.55 -8.19 6.76
N LEU A 288 -24.87 -7.77 7.83
CA LEU A 288 -23.91 -6.66 7.80
C LEU A 288 -22.76 -6.96 6.84
N SER A 289 -22.15 -8.15 6.96
CA SER A 289 -21.07 -8.57 6.06
C SER A 289 -21.53 -8.58 4.60
N THR A 290 -22.73 -9.11 4.33
CA THR A 290 -23.31 -9.15 2.97
C THR A 290 -23.57 -7.75 2.41
N ALA A 291 -24.15 -6.86 3.21
CA ALA A 291 -24.41 -5.48 2.83
C ALA A 291 -23.10 -4.71 2.59
N TRP A 292 -22.07 -4.96 3.41
CA TRP A 292 -20.74 -4.42 3.21
C TRP A 292 -20.07 -4.92 1.94
N ASP A 293 -20.12 -6.23 1.66
CA ASP A 293 -19.57 -6.82 0.44
C ASP A 293 -20.23 -6.23 -0.82
N LYS A 294 -21.53 -5.99 -0.76
CA LYS A 294 -22.27 -5.30 -1.83
C LYS A 294 -21.78 -3.86 -2.03
N ILE A 295 -21.64 -3.08 -0.96
CA ILE A 295 -21.10 -1.71 -1.02
C ILE A 295 -19.71 -1.70 -1.65
N CYS A 296 -18.86 -2.69 -1.33
CA CYS A 296 -17.53 -2.82 -1.89
C CYS A 296 -17.53 -3.18 -3.39
N ALA A 297 -18.52 -3.97 -3.84
CA ALA A 297 -18.63 -4.41 -5.24
C ALA A 297 -19.19 -3.31 -6.18
N GLU A 298 -19.99 -2.38 -5.66
CA GLU A 298 -20.69 -1.36 -6.46
C GLU A 298 -19.83 -0.13 -6.80
N GLY A 299 -18.63 0.00 -6.22
CA GLY A 299 -17.69 1.08 -6.55
C GLY A 299 -16.90 1.61 -5.35
N PRO A 300 -16.36 2.84 -5.44
CA PRO A 300 -15.58 3.44 -4.37
C PRO A 300 -16.40 3.61 -3.08
N VAL A 301 -15.87 3.10 -1.97
CA VAL A 301 -16.53 3.21 -0.67
C VAL A 301 -16.32 4.60 -0.06
N THR A 302 -17.40 5.18 0.46
CA THR A 302 -17.41 6.48 1.14
C THR A 302 -17.71 6.33 2.62
N LEU A 303 -17.26 7.31 3.43
CA LEU A 303 -17.59 7.34 4.87
C LEU A 303 -19.10 7.42 5.12
N SER A 304 -19.85 8.09 4.23
CA SER A 304 -21.31 8.18 4.36
C SER A 304 -22.00 6.84 4.17
N GLN A 305 -21.50 5.96 3.29
CA GLN A 305 -22.04 4.60 3.16
C GLN A 305 -21.79 3.78 4.43
N ILE A 306 -20.59 3.92 5.03
CA ILE A 306 -20.27 3.24 6.29
C ILE A 306 -21.15 3.76 7.44
N ASP A 307 -21.40 5.07 7.48
CA ASP A 307 -22.26 5.66 8.51
C ASP A 307 -23.71 5.20 8.38
N LYS A 308 -24.23 5.12 7.14
CA LYS A 308 -25.55 4.55 6.87
C LYS A 308 -25.64 3.08 7.25
N LEU A 309 -24.60 2.30 6.96
CA LEU A 309 -24.54 0.90 7.34
C LEU A 309 -24.50 0.74 8.87
N ALA A 310 -23.77 1.60 9.57
CA ALA A 310 -23.75 1.65 11.02
C ALA A 310 -25.14 1.95 11.60
N GLU A 311 -25.90 2.86 10.97
CA GLU A 311 -27.27 3.19 11.36
C GLU A 311 -28.24 2.03 11.09
N GLU A 312 -28.13 1.39 9.92
CA GLU A 312 -28.98 0.27 9.51
C GLU A 312 -28.84 -0.94 10.43
N PHE A 313 -27.59 -1.28 10.81
CA PHE A 313 -27.28 -2.42 11.68
C PHE A 313 -27.09 -2.03 13.16
N ASN A 314 -27.42 -0.78 13.52
CA ASN A 314 -27.28 -0.21 14.87
C ASN A 314 -25.88 -0.36 15.51
N VAL A 315 -24.82 -0.35 14.70
CA VAL A 315 -23.41 -0.46 15.14
C VAL A 315 -22.81 0.92 15.38
N LEU A 316 -23.35 1.61 16.38
CA LEU A 316 -23.04 3.02 16.61
C LEU A 316 -21.88 3.26 17.59
N TRP A 317 -21.42 2.23 18.29
CA TRP A 317 -20.34 2.39 19.26
C TRP A 317 -18.97 2.51 18.60
N GLY A 318 -18.00 2.93 19.39
CA GLY A 318 -16.61 3.02 18.96
C GLY A 318 -15.66 3.17 20.13
N LYS A 319 -14.37 3.13 19.83
CA LYS A 319 -13.31 3.00 20.85
C LYS A 319 -12.09 3.85 20.57
N TRP A 320 -11.54 4.45 21.63
CA TRP A 320 -10.16 4.94 21.63
C TRP A 320 -9.19 3.78 21.80
N LEU A 321 -8.14 3.75 20.98
CA LEU A 321 -7.05 2.77 21.00
C LEU A 321 -5.82 3.38 21.65
N VAL A 322 -5.41 2.84 22.79
CA VAL A 322 -4.23 3.27 23.55
C VAL A 322 -3.18 2.18 23.53
N PHE A 323 -2.01 2.44 22.94
CA PHE A 323 -0.91 1.49 22.88
C PHE A 323 0.08 1.73 24.01
N VAL A 324 0.34 0.74 24.86
CA VAL A 324 1.12 0.90 26.09
C VAL A 324 2.18 -0.19 26.19
N PRO A 325 3.45 0.14 26.49
CA PRO A 325 4.47 -0.86 26.79
C PRO A 325 4.10 -1.73 28.00
N THR A 326 4.58 -2.97 28.02
CA THR A 326 4.24 -3.99 29.04
C THR A 326 4.56 -3.56 30.48
N ASP A 327 5.62 -2.79 30.70
CA ASP A 327 6.01 -2.28 32.02
C ASP A 327 5.06 -1.21 32.59
N ARG A 328 4.26 -0.57 31.73
CA ARG A 328 3.31 0.50 32.12
C ARG A 328 1.84 0.10 32.02
N VAL A 329 1.53 -1.02 31.37
CA VAL A 329 0.13 -1.39 31.06
C VAL A 329 -0.71 -1.61 32.32
N ASP A 330 -0.21 -2.34 33.32
CA ASP A 330 -0.99 -2.71 34.51
C ASP A 330 -1.44 -1.48 35.30
N ALA A 331 -0.55 -0.49 35.45
CA ALA A 331 -0.84 0.73 36.17
C ALA A 331 -1.87 1.62 35.45
N LEU A 332 -1.80 1.72 34.12
CA LEU A 332 -2.80 2.46 33.34
C LEU A 332 -4.13 1.71 33.30
N TRP A 333 -4.10 0.40 33.07
CA TRP A 333 -5.28 -0.46 33.06
C TRP A 333 -6.03 -0.40 34.40
N GLY A 334 -5.31 -0.49 35.52
CA GLY A 334 -5.93 -0.40 36.85
C GLY A 334 -6.66 0.93 37.10
N ARG A 335 -6.17 2.05 36.54
CA ARG A 335 -6.87 3.35 36.61
C ARG A 335 -8.11 3.37 35.73
N ILE A 336 -8.04 2.80 34.52
CA ILE A 336 -9.18 2.70 33.60
C ILE A 336 -10.26 1.81 34.20
N VAL A 337 -9.94 0.61 34.70
CA VAL A 337 -10.89 -0.31 35.36
C VAL A 337 -11.64 0.40 36.48
N LYS A 338 -10.93 1.10 37.38
CA LYS A 338 -11.56 1.84 38.48
C LYS A 338 -12.49 2.95 37.97
N ALA A 339 -12.09 3.69 36.94
CA ALA A 339 -12.90 4.77 36.37
C ALA A 339 -14.16 4.25 35.64
N THR A 340 -14.04 3.14 34.90
CA THR A 340 -15.15 2.48 34.19
C THR A 340 -16.16 1.90 35.17
N LEU A 341 -15.72 1.16 36.19
CA LEU A 341 -16.60 0.60 37.23
C LEU A 341 -17.28 1.67 38.09
N ALA A 342 -16.64 2.83 38.27
CA ALA A 342 -17.25 3.98 38.94
C ALA A 342 -18.30 4.69 38.05
N GLY A 343 -18.41 4.31 36.78
CA GLY A 343 -19.31 4.92 35.80
C GLY A 343 -18.86 6.29 35.29
N THR A 344 -17.58 6.61 35.44
CA THR A 344 -17.00 7.91 35.05
C THR A 344 -16.26 7.88 33.72
N MET A 345 -16.12 6.70 33.13
CA MET A 345 -15.37 6.47 31.89
C MET A 345 -16.05 5.43 31.02
N GLY A 346 -16.44 5.86 29.82
CA GLY A 346 -16.95 4.98 28.77
C GLY A 346 -18.15 4.13 29.17
N CYS A 347 -18.54 3.23 28.25
CA CYS A 347 -19.51 2.17 28.51
C CYS A 347 -18.82 0.83 28.80
N SER A 348 -17.62 0.61 28.26
CA SER A 348 -16.80 -0.58 28.53
C SER A 348 -15.33 -0.29 28.21
N ALA A 349 -14.45 -1.15 28.68
CA ALA A 349 -13.04 -1.16 28.29
C ALA A 349 -12.50 -2.59 28.21
N LYS A 350 -11.53 -2.81 27.31
CA LYS A 350 -10.79 -4.07 27.20
C LYS A 350 -9.31 -3.83 26.96
N VAL A 351 -8.47 -4.75 27.43
CA VAL A 351 -7.01 -4.71 27.23
C VAL A 351 -6.49 -6.04 26.71
N SER A 352 -5.54 -5.97 25.78
CA SER A 352 -4.94 -7.16 25.21
C SER A 352 -4.03 -7.85 26.24
N PRO A 353 -3.99 -9.19 26.23
CA PRO A 353 -3.01 -9.97 26.98
C PRO A 353 -1.58 -9.75 26.44
N CYS A 354 -0.58 -10.24 27.17
CA CYS A 354 0.83 -10.17 26.84
C CYS A 354 1.22 -11.16 25.74
N ASP A 355 2.06 -10.70 24.82
CA ASP A 355 2.79 -11.52 23.85
C ASP A 355 4.27 -11.57 24.27
N GLU A 356 4.63 -12.55 25.09
CA GLU A 356 6.00 -12.70 25.63
C GLU A 356 7.05 -12.96 24.54
N GLY A 357 6.63 -13.42 23.35
CA GLY A 357 7.52 -13.67 22.22
C GLY A 357 8.03 -12.40 21.54
N ASN A 358 7.47 -11.23 21.89
CA ASN A 358 7.78 -9.97 21.22
C ASN A 358 8.32 -8.91 22.22
N PRO A 359 9.63 -8.66 22.25
CA PRO A 359 10.24 -7.70 23.18
C PRO A 359 9.88 -6.24 22.89
N ARG A 360 9.28 -5.94 21.73
CA ARG A 360 8.75 -4.61 21.37
C ARG A 360 7.23 -4.54 21.45
N TYR A 361 6.59 -5.55 22.06
CA TYR A 361 5.15 -5.62 22.18
C TYR A 361 4.60 -4.39 22.92
N ARG A 362 3.47 -3.89 22.42
CA ARG A 362 2.66 -2.88 23.09
C ARG A 362 1.26 -3.44 23.25
N HIS A 363 0.76 -3.46 24.47
CA HIS A 363 -0.63 -3.76 24.75
C HIS A 363 -1.51 -2.70 24.11
N VAL A 364 -2.69 -3.11 23.65
CA VAL A 364 -3.75 -2.18 23.25
C VAL A 364 -4.82 -2.17 24.33
N ILE A 365 -5.14 -0.98 24.83
CA ILE A 365 -6.33 -0.73 25.66
C ILE A 365 -7.37 -0.04 24.77
N CYS A 366 -8.55 -0.64 24.70
CA CYS A 366 -9.71 -0.10 24.01
C CYS A 366 -10.69 0.43 25.05
N VAL A 367 -11.11 1.69 24.92
CA VAL A 367 -12.15 2.27 25.80
C VAL A 367 -13.27 2.81 24.94
N TYR A 368 -14.51 2.42 25.26
CA TYR A 368 -15.66 2.57 24.38
C TYR A 368 -16.62 3.67 24.81
N ASN A 369 -17.32 4.27 23.85
CA ASN A 369 -18.55 5.02 24.06
C ASN A 369 -19.67 4.53 23.13
N SER A 370 -20.90 4.95 23.40
CA SER A 370 -22.11 4.46 22.76
C SER A 370 -22.34 4.95 21.33
N ASP A 371 -21.95 6.19 21.02
CA ASP A 371 -22.13 6.76 19.67
C ASP A 371 -20.86 7.46 19.15
N TYR A 372 -20.20 6.89 18.14
CA TYR A 372 -19.00 7.47 17.54
C TYR A 372 -19.26 8.75 16.74
N ARG A 373 -20.51 9.01 16.35
CA ARG A 373 -20.91 10.22 15.62
C ARG A 373 -21.04 11.41 16.58
N SER A 374 -21.30 11.12 17.86
CA SER A 374 -21.30 12.13 18.92
C SER A 374 -19.89 12.59 19.25
N LYS A 375 -19.44 13.66 18.58
CA LYS A 375 -18.12 14.26 18.84
C LYS A 375 -17.93 14.65 20.31
N ALA A 376 -18.99 15.06 20.99
CA ALA A 376 -18.97 15.38 22.42
C ALA A 376 -18.63 14.15 23.28
N GLU A 377 -19.20 12.97 22.99
CA GLU A 377 -18.84 11.73 23.69
C GLU A 377 -17.40 11.31 23.41
N VAL A 378 -17.00 11.36 22.14
CA VAL A 378 -15.64 11.01 21.71
C VAL A 378 -14.60 11.87 22.40
N ASP A 379 -14.82 13.19 22.43
CA ASP A 379 -13.93 14.16 23.08
C ASP A 379 -13.94 14.00 24.61
N LYS A 380 -15.11 13.81 25.23
CA LYS A 380 -15.23 13.55 26.68
C LYS A 380 -14.44 12.31 27.10
N LEU A 381 -14.52 11.24 26.29
CA LEU A 381 -13.81 10.00 26.56
C LEU A 381 -12.30 10.17 26.41
N ARG A 382 -11.85 10.86 25.35
CA ARG A 382 -10.44 11.26 25.16
C ARG A 382 -9.93 12.03 26.37
N ASP A 383 -10.64 13.05 26.81
CA ASP A 383 -10.21 13.91 27.92
C ASP A 383 -10.14 13.13 29.23
N GLY A 384 -11.02 12.14 29.42
CA GLY A 384 -10.92 11.14 30.49
C GLY A 384 -9.61 10.37 30.45
N LEU A 385 -9.23 9.84 29.28
CA LEU A 385 -7.96 9.14 29.08
C LEU A 385 -6.75 10.06 29.33
N ARG A 386 -6.81 11.33 28.91
CA ARG A 386 -5.77 12.33 29.19
C ARG A 386 -5.60 12.57 30.70
N ARG A 387 -6.70 12.71 31.45
CA ARG A 387 -6.67 12.82 32.92
C ARG A 387 -6.10 11.57 33.60
N LEU A 388 -6.31 10.40 33.00
CA LEU A 388 -5.65 9.16 33.43
C LEU A 388 -4.22 9.01 32.88
N GLY A 389 -3.61 10.07 32.35
CA GLY A 389 -2.18 10.10 32.02
C GLY A 389 -1.80 9.48 30.68
N VAL A 390 -2.76 9.23 29.77
CA VAL A 390 -2.44 8.92 28.38
C VAL A 390 -1.93 10.20 27.71
N LYS A 391 -0.66 10.20 27.28
CA LYS A 391 -0.01 11.39 26.68
C LYS A 391 0.32 11.21 25.20
N GLU A 392 0.48 9.97 24.75
CA GLU A 392 0.79 9.71 23.34
C GLU A 392 -0.39 10.05 22.41
N ARG A 393 -0.09 10.19 21.12
CA ARG A 393 -1.14 10.29 20.10
C ARG A 393 -1.96 9.00 20.07
N ILE A 394 -3.28 9.11 20.08
CA ILE A 394 -4.20 7.97 20.05
C ILE A 394 -5.17 8.08 18.87
N GLY A 395 -5.68 6.94 18.42
CA GLY A 395 -6.66 6.84 17.32
C GLY A 395 -8.00 6.34 17.84
N TYR A 396 -9.09 6.86 17.28
CA TYR A 396 -10.45 6.42 17.57
C TYR A 396 -10.99 5.59 16.41
N LYS A 397 -11.41 4.36 16.66
CA LYS A 397 -11.96 3.44 15.66
C LYS A 397 -13.44 3.16 15.96
N PRO A 398 -14.38 3.53 15.07
CA PRO A 398 -15.77 3.06 15.12
C PRO A 398 -15.84 1.54 15.01
N ASP A 399 -16.78 0.89 15.69
CA ASP A 399 -16.87 -0.56 15.63
C ASP A 399 -17.38 -1.07 14.30
N ILE A 400 -18.21 -0.29 13.60
CA ILE A 400 -18.57 -0.58 12.21
C ILE A 400 -17.33 -0.77 11.32
N TYR A 401 -16.19 -0.11 11.59
CA TYR A 401 -14.95 -0.35 10.84
C TYR A 401 -14.36 -1.73 11.13
N THR A 402 -14.54 -2.28 12.33
CA THR A 402 -14.13 -3.64 12.65
C THR A 402 -15.00 -4.66 11.89
N TYR A 403 -16.32 -4.48 11.88
CA TYR A 403 -17.24 -5.37 11.15
C TYR A 403 -17.09 -5.27 9.62
N CYS A 404 -16.80 -4.08 9.11
CA CYS A 404 -16.46 -3.86 7.70
C CYS A 404 -15.02 -4.29 7.35
N ARG A 405 -14.31 -4.94 8.27
CA ARG A 405 -12.92 -5.39 8.09
C ARG A 405 -11.98 -4.27 7.65
N ILE A 406 -12.19 -3.03 8.12
CA ILE A 406 -11.36 -1.86 7.87
C ILE A 406 -10.25 -1.80 8.93
N TYR A 407 -9.07 -2.25 8.55
CA TYR A 407 -7.82 -2.22 9.31
C TYR A 407 -6.74 -1.52 8.49
N MET A 408 -5.55 -1.37 9.08
CA MET A 408 -4.41 -0.81 8.36
C MET A 408 -4.08 -1.67 7.14
N GLY A 409 -3.88 -1.03 5.98
CA GLY A 409 -3.62 -1.74 4.72
C GLY A 409 -4.87 -2.20 3.97
N ASN A 410 -6.07 -1.74 4.35
CA ASN A 410 -7.28 -2.02 3.58
C ASN A 410 -7.24 -1.45 2.17
N SER A 411 -7.89 -2.15 1.24
CA SER A 411 -7.93 -1.83 -0.19
C SER A 411 -8.75 -0.59 -0.54
N TRP A 412 -9.59 -0.11 0.39
CA TRP A 412 -10.46 1.05 0.18
C TRP A 412 -9.76 2.40 0.47
N GLY A 413 -8.53 2.37 1.00
CA GLY A 413 -7.80 3.58 1.37
C GLY A 413 -8.42 4.35 2.55
N ILE A 414 -9.27 3.70 3.33
CA ILE A 414 -9.98 4.31 4.45
C ILE A 414 -9.07 4.26 5.69
N PRO A 415 -8.78 5.39 6.36
CA PRO A 415 -8.02 5.34 7.60
C PRO A 415 -8.72 4.46 8.65
N PRO A 416 -8.01 3.52 9.31
CA PRO A 416 -8.61 2.63 10.31
C PRO A 416 -8.98 3.35 11.62
N SER A 417 -8.86 4.67 11.67
CA SER A 417 -9.30 5.52 12.76
C SER A 417 -10.00 6.74 12.18
N ARG A 418 -11.18 7.07 12.71
CA ARG A 418 -12.00 8.22 12.30
C ARG A 418 -11.53 9.52 12.95
N TYR A 419 -11.12 9.45 14.21
CA TYR A 419 -10.59 10.60 14.95
C TYR A 419 -9.19 10.31 15.47
N HIS A 420 -8.45 11.40 15.73
CA HIS A 420 -7.12 11.35 16.31
C HIS A 420 -7.02 12.38 17.43
N SER A 421 -6.16 12.11 18.42
CA SER A 421 -5.81 13.05 19.49
C SER A 421 -4.33 13.05 19.76
#